data_AF-A0A356SDG5-F1
#
_entry.id   AF-A0A356SDG5-F1
#
_cell.length_a   1.000
_cell.length_b   1.000
_cell.length_c   1.000
_cell.angle_alpha   90.00
_cell.angle_beta   90.00
_cell.angle_gamma   90.00
#
_symmetry.space_group_name_H-M   'P 1'
#
loop_
_entity.id
_entity.type
_entity.pdbx_description
1 polymer ?
#
loop_
_entity_poly.entity_id
_entity_poly.type
_entity_poly.pdbx_seq_one_letter_code
_entity_poly.pdbx_strand_id
1 'polypeptide(L)'
;HSEASLVEHFSGRNNAFTNGVSELVLGPGAKLNHSRLHLESPEALHIGGLHVRLDRDATLESFHLALGGKLKRIDIVINHEGTGAHCQLDGIYLLRGNEHIDYHTCIEHAVPHCTTDETFRGIIGDKARAVFNGRIHIHPDAQKTHAQLSNKNLLTSAT
;
A
#
# COMPACT_ATOMS: atom_id res chain seq x y z
N HIS A 1 -23.88 -7.65 -4.21
CA HIS A 1 -23.06 -6.44 -3.98
C HIS A 1 -22.94 -6.22 -2.48
N SER A 2 -21.73 -6.39 -1.96
CA SER A 2 -21.38 -6.06 -0.56
C SER A 2 -20.44 -4.86 -0.55
N GLU A 3 -20.51 -4.07 0.51
CA GLU A 3 -19.68 -2.89 0.71
C GLU A 3 -19.29 -2.79 2.18
N ALA A 4 -18.03 -2.45 2.44
CA ALA A 4 -17.52 -2.26 3.80
C ALA A 4 -16.40 -1.21 3.83
N SER A 5 -16.11 -0.73 5.03
CA SER A 5 -14.92 0.06 5.33
C SER A 5 -14.12 -0.61 6.44
N LEU A 6 -12.81 -0.73 6.25
CA LEU A 6 -11.89 -1.35 7.21
C LEU A 6 -10.76 -0.38 7.55
N VAL A 7 -10.51 -0.18 8.84
CA VAL A 7 -9.36 0.57 9.33
C VAL A 7 -8.45 -0.34 10.14
N GLU A 8 -7.25 -0.56 9.65
CA GLU A 8 -6.15 -1.18 10.40
C GLU A 8 -5.36 -0.07 11.12
N HIS A 9 -5.30 -0.12 12.45
CA HIS A 9 -4.59 0.88 13.25
C HIS A 9 -3.52 0.23 14.11
N PHE A 10 -2.25 0.49 13.77
CA PHE A 10 -1.11 0.07 14.55
C PHE A 10 -0.60 1.26 15.38
N SER A 11 -0.60 1.11 16.71
CA SER A 11 -0.13 2.14 17.64
C SER A 11 0.55 1.52 18.85
N GLY A 12 1.45 2.27 19.46
CA GLY A 12 2.20 1.81 20.63
C GLY A 12 3.27 2.83 21.03
N ARG A 13 3.53 2.96 22.33
CA ARG A 13 4.49 3.95 22.88
C ARG A 13 5.86 3.38 23.21
N ASN A 14 5.98 2.05 23.25
CA ASN A 14 7.20 1.35 23.63
C ASN A 14 7.95 0.84 22.41
N ASN A 15 9.22 0.48 22.61
CA ASN A 15 9.93 -0.35 21.65
C ASN A 15 9.21 -1.70 21.53
N ALA A 16 8.76 -2.01 20.32
CA ALA A 16 8.05 -3.24 20.01
C ALA A 16 8.44 -3.71 18.61
N PHE A 17 8.32 -5.02 18.42
CA PHE A 17 8.36 -5.64 17.11
C PHE A 17 6.95 -6.09 16.75
N THR A 18 6.45 -5.61 15.61
CA THR A 18 5.13 -5.97 15.07
C THR A 18 5.33 -6.72 13.76
N ASN A 19 4.69 -7.89 13.64
CA ASN A 19 4.48 -8.57 12.36
C ASN A 19 2.97 -8.62 12.04
N GLY A 20 2.52 -7.79 11.10
CA GLY A 20 1.09 -7.65 10.77
C GLY A 20 0.78 -7.98 9.32
N VAL A 21 0.00 -9.02 9.08
CA VAL A 21 -0.44 -9.42 7.73
C VAL A 21 -1.96 -9.46 7.67
N SER A 22 -2.50 -8.87 6.60
CA SER A 22 -3.93 -8.88 6.31
C SER A 22 -4.19 -9.41 4.90
N GLU A 23 -5.18 -10.28 4.77
CA GLU A 23 -5.64 -10.84 3.50
C GLU A 23 -7.06 -10.38 3.22
N LEU A 24 -7.26 -9.72 2.07
CA LEU A 24 -8.53 -9.17 1.64
C LEU A 24 -8.98 -9.89 0.37
N VAL A 25 -10.15 -10.53 0.43
CA VAL A 25 -10.76 -11.22 -0.72
C VAL A 25 -12.05 -10.51 -1.08
N LEU A 26 -12.03 -9.74 -2.16
CA LEU A 26 -13.20 -9.04 -2.68
C LEU A 26 -13.85 -9.90 -3.77
N GLY A 27 -15.04 -10.43 -3.46
CA GLY A 27 -15.86 -11.17 -4.42
C GLY A 27 -16.48 -10.27 -5.51
N PRO A 28 -17.25 -10.86 -6.44
CA PRO A 28 -17.76 -10.13 -7.60
C PRO A 28 -18.60 -8.89 -7.22
N GLY A 29 -18.24 -7.73 -7.76
CA GLY A 29 -18.91 -6.46 -7.52
C GLY A 29 -18.86 -5.98 -6.06
N ALA A 30 -17.93 -6.50 -5.25
CA ALA A 30 -17.71 -6.05 -3.88
C ALA A 30 -16.86 -4.79 -3.86
N LYS A 31 -17.13 -3.91 -2.88
CA LYS A 31 -16.39 -2.67 -2.68
C LYS A 31 -15.79 -2.62 -1.28
N LEU A 32 -14.53 -2.21 -1.18
CA LEU A 32 -13.88 -2.02 0.11
C LEU A 32 -13.13 -0.69 0.13
N ASN A 33 -13.45 0.12 1.14
CA ASN A 33 -12.62 1.25 1.53
C ASN A 33 -11.70 0.78 2.66
N HIS A 34 -10.41 0.70 2.39
CA HIS A 34 -9.40 0.22 3.31
C HIS A 34 -8.48 1.36 3.72
N SER A 35 -8.16 1.45 5.01
CA SER A 35 -7.15 2.39 5.51
C SER A 35 -6.22 1.68 6.47
N ARG A 36 -4.92 1.78 6.24
CA ARG A 36 -3.88 1.22 7.11
C ARG A 36 -3.01 2.32 7.69
N LEU A 37 -3.08 2.47 9.00
CA LEU A 37 -2.47 3.56 9.76
C LEU A 37 -1.35 3.02 10.65
N HIS A 38 -0.10 3.28 10.28
CA HIS A 38 1.07 2.98 11.08
C HIS A 38 1.48 4.21 11.90
N LEU A 39 1.02 4.24 13.16
CA LEU A 39 1.20 5.34 14.13
C LEU A 39 1.98 4.88 15.39
N GLU A 40 2.78 3.83 15.25
CA GLU A 40 3.64 3.30 16.31
C GLU A 40 4.80 4.26 16.66
N SER A 41 5.47 4.01 17.78
CA SER A 41 6.64 4.75 18.26
C SER A 41 7.77 4.84 17.22
N PRO A 42 8.58 5.93 17.20
CA PRO A 42 9.80 6.02 16.41
C PRO A 42 10.82 4.90 16.66
N GLU A 43 10.77 4.23 17.82
CA GLU A 43 11.65 3.09 18.13
C GLU A 43 11.12 1.74 17.64
N ALA A 44 9.88 1.69 17.12
CA ALA A 44 9.23 0.45 16.73
C ALA A 44 9.83 -0.15 15.44
N LEU A 45 9.82 -1.47 15.39
CA LEU A 45 10.09 -2.26 14.19
C LEU A 45 8.77 -2.86 13.71
N HIS A 46 8.39 -2.56 12.48
CA HIS A 46 7.22 -3.14 11.84
C HIS A 46 7.63 -3.84 10.55
N ILE A 47 7.24 -5.10 10.42
CA ILE A 47 7.29 -5.83 9.15
C ILE A 47 5.89 -6.36 8.90
N GLY A 48 5.44 -6.40 7.66
CA GLY A 48 4.10 -6.91 7.41
C GLY A 48 3.67 -6.68 5.99
N GLY A 49 2.39 -6.89 5.74
CA GLY A 49 1.86 -6.71 4.42
C GLY A 49 0.36 -6.76 4.31
N LEU A 50 -0.07 -6.50 3.09
CA LEU A 50 -1.45 -6.57 2.65
C LEU A 50 -1.49 -7.42 1.39
N HIS A 51 -2.30 -8.47 1.38
CA HIS A 51 -2.54 -9.29 0.21
C HIS A 51 -4.00 -9.13 -0.20
N VAL A 52 -4.25 -8.74 -1.45
CA VAL A 52 -5.59 -8.48 -1.95
C VAL A 52 -5.86 -9.29 -3.20
N ARG A 53 -7.04 -9.91 -3.24
CA ARG A 53 -7.59 -10.58 -4.40
C ARG A 53 -8.86 -9.88 -4.86
N LEU A 54 -8.88 -9.39 -6.09
CA LEU A 54 -9.99 -8.67 -6.69
C LEU A 54 -10.67 -9.54 -7.75
N ASP A 55 -11.91 -9.93 -7.50
CA ASP A 55 -12.75 -10.64 -8.47
C ASP A 55 -13.49 -9.66 -9.40
N ARG A 56 -14.36 -10.19 -10.26
CA ARG A 56 -15.01 -9.45 -11.35
C ARG A 56 -15.72 -8.21 -10.83
N ASP A 57 -15.44 -7.06 -11.45
CA ASP A 57 -16.02 -5.77 -11.09
C ASP A 57 -15.82 -5.36 -9.61
N ALA A 58 -14.86 -5.96 -8.89
CA ALA A 58 -14.52 -5.57 -7.53
C ALA A 58 -13.80 -4.22 -7.51
N THR A 59 -14.01 -3.45 -6.45
CA THR A 59 -13.39 -2.13 -6.25
C THR A 59 -12.68 -2.08 -4.91
N LEU A 60 -11.38 -1.83 -4.93
CA LEU A 60 -10.61 -1.49 -3.74
C LEU A 60 -10.21 -0.02 -3.80
N GLU A 61 -10.52 0.72 -2.74
CA GLU A 61 -9.89 2.00 -2.41
C GLU A 61 -9.04 1.81 -1.15
N SER A 62 -7.72 1.81 -1.28
CA SER A 62 -6.79 1.53 -0.19
C SER A 62 -5.88 2.72 0.09
N PHE A 63 -5.96 3.26 1.31
CA PHE A 63 -5.12 4.34 1.78
C PHE A 63 -4.13 3.87 2.84
N HIS A 64 -2.86 4.22 2.68
CA HIS A 64 -1.79 3.88 3.61
C HIS A 64 -1.17 5.16 4.19
N LEU A 65 -1.16 5.25 5.52
CA LEU A 65 -0.39 6.27 6.23
C LEU A 65 0.69 5.59 7.05
N ALA A 66 1.93 6.03 6.88
CA ALA A 66 2.99 5.66 7.79
C ALA A 66 3.74 6.89 8.29
N LEU A 67 3.68 7.09 9.60
CA LEU A 67 4.72 7.83 10.29
C LEU A 67 5.93 6.90 10.42
N GLY A 68 7.14 7.45 10.40
CA GLY A 68 8.35 6.66 10.49
C GLY A 68 8.43 5.76 11.73
N GLY A 69 9.49 4.97 11.78
CA GLY A 69 9.85 4.10 12.89
C GLY A 69 11.32 3.72 12.73
N LYS A 70 11.83 2.87 13.61
CA LYS A 70 13.19 2.37 13.47
C LYS A 70 13.33 1.58 12.16
N LEU A 71 12.28 0.84 11.82
CA LEU A 71 12.04 0.27 10.50
C LEU A 71 10.54 0.03 10.34
N LYS A 72 9.99 0.37 9.17
CA LYS A 72 8.70 -0.13 8.70
C LYS A 72 8.87 -0.70 7.30
N ARG A 73 8.72 -2.01 7.16
CA ARG A 73 8.78 -2.73 5.88
C ARG A 73 7.39 -3.30 5.58
N ILE A 74 6.75 -2.80 4.53
CA ILE A 74 5.39 -3.19 4.17
C ILE A 74 5.38 -3.68 2.73
N ASP A 75 5.02 -4.94 2.55
CA ASP A 75 4.79 -5.53 1.24
C ASP A 75 3.28 -5.51 0.92
N ILE A 76 2.88 -4.90 -0.19
CA ILE A 76 1.49 -4.80 -0.65
C ILE A 76 1.39 -5.57 -1.96
N VAL A 77 0.59 -6.64 -1.96
CA VAL A 77 0.39 -7.49 -3.13
C VAL A 77 -1.09 -7.43 -3.51
N ILE A 78 -1.38 -7.05 -4.76
CA ILE A 78 -2.75 -6.89 -5.26
C ILE A 78 -2.89 -7.66 -6.56
N ASN A 79 -3.81 -8.62 -6.60
CA ASN A 79 -4.06 -9.44 -7.78
C ASN A 79 -5.44 -9.11 -8.36
N HIS A 80 -5.47 -8.61 -9.59
CA HIS A 80 -6.69 -8.52 -10.39
C HIS A 80 -6.93 -9.87 -11.06
N GLU A 81 -7.85 -10.66 -10.47
CA GLU A 81 -8.21 -12.01 -10.94
C GLU A 81 -9.55 -12.04 -11.68
N GLY A 82 -10.39 -11.01 -11.54
CA GLY A 82 -11.62 -10.86 -12.30
C GLY A 82 -11.65 -9.61 -13.18
N THR A 83 -12.22 -9.74 -14.38
CA THR A 83 -12.33 -8.63 -15.36
C THR A 83 -13.08 -7.44 -14.76
N GLY A 84 -12.71 -6.22 -15.17
CA GLY A 84 -13.39 -5.00 -14.72
C GLY A 84 -13.03 -4.56 -13.29
N ALA A 85 -12.13 -5.28 -12.60
CA ALA A 85 -11.68 -4.90 -11.27
C ALA A 85 -10.90 -3.57 -11.27
N HIS A 86 -11.11 -2.77 -10.24
CA HIS A 86 -10.44 -1.49 -10.02
C HIS A 86 -9.68 -1.48 -8.68
N CYS A 87 -8.49 -0.91 -8.69
CA CYS A 87 -7.67 -0.66 -7.51
C CYS A 87 -7.18 0.80 -7.49
N GLN A 88 -7.60 1.55 -6.48
CA GLN A 88 -6.96 2.78 -6.06
C GLN A 88 -6.05 2.47 -4.87
N LEU A 89 -4.74 2.71 -5.00
CA LEU A 89 -3.76 2.51 -3.92
C LEU A 89 -3.03 3.82 -3.64
N ASP A 90 -3.41 4.48 -2.56
CA ASP A 90 -2.84 5.75 -2.13
C ASP A 90 -1.97 5.58 -0.88
N GLY A 91 -0.87 6.30 -0.83
CA GLY A 91 0.07 6.24 0.28
C GLY A 91 0.71 7.57 0.63
N ILE A 92 0.80 7.87 1.92
CA ILE A 92 1.57 8.99 2.45
C ILE A 92 2.54 8.46 3.49
N TYR A 93 3.81 8.89 3.39
CA TYR A 93 4.80 8.63 4.42
C TYR A 93 5.56 9.89 4.82
N LEU A 94 5.69 10.08 6.13
CA LEU A 94 6.40 11.20 6.74
C LEU A 94 7.48 10.65 7.66
N LEU A 95 8.73 11.02 7.38
CA LEU A 95 9.87 10.54 8.15
C LEU A 95 10.74 11.71 8.63
N ARG A 96 11.36 11.51 9.79
CA ARG A 96 12.32 12.44 10.42
C ARG A 96 13.38 11.68 11.21
N GLY A 97 14.34 12.40 11.77
CA GLY A 97 15.43 11.83 12.57
C GLY A 97 16.23 10.79 11.78
N ASN A 98 16.23 9.55 12.27
CA ASN A 98 16.88 8.40 11.63
C ASN A 98 15.84 7.30 11.27
N GLU A 99 14.59 7.68 11.05
CA GLU A 99 13.51 6.74 10.74
C GLU A 99 13.70 6.10 9.35
N HIS A 100 13.16 4.89 9.18
CA HIS A 100 13.21 4.16 7.92
C HIS A 100 11.85 3.57 7.55
N ILE A 101 11.34 3.92 6.36
CA ILE A 101 10.20 3.27 5.71
C ILE A 101 10.62 2.61 4.41
N ASP A 102 10.06 1.44 4.17
CA ASP A 102 10.28 0.62 3.00
C ASP A 102 8.94 0.04 2.52
N TYR A 103 8.40 0.61 1.45
CA TYR A 103 7.17 0.16 0.80
C TYR A 103 7.49 -0.62 -0.47
N HIS A 104 7.00 -1.85 -0.57
CA HIS A 104 7.10 -2.65 -1.78
C HIS A 104 5.70 -2.97 -2.26
N THR A 105 5.38 -2.59 -3.49
CA THR A 105 4.08 -2.88 -4.09
C THR A 105 4.26 -3.79 -5.28
N CYS A 106 3.41 -4.80 -5.38
CA CYS A 106 3.37 -5.74 -6.49
C CYS A 106 1.92 -5.92 -6.93
N ILE A 107 1.57 -5.32 -8.06
CA ILE A 107 0.21 -5.35 -8.60
C ILE A 107 0.22 -6.19 -9.89
N GLU A 108 -0.52 -7.29 -9.87
CA GLU A 108 -0.63 -8.24 -10.98
C GLU A 108 -1.98 -8.07 -11.67
N HIS A 109 -1.95 -7.70 -12.96
CA HIS A 109 -3.10 -7.69 -13.85
C HIS A 109 -3.13 -9.01 -14.64
N ALA A 110 -3.84 -10.02 -14.10
CA ALA A 110 -3.92 -11.35 -14.70
C ALA A 110 -5.02 -11.47 -15.77
N VAL A 111 -5.99 -10.56 -15.77
CA VAL A 111 -7.18 -10.59 -16.63
C VAL A 111 -7.46 -9.23 -17.26
N PRO A 112 -8.18 -9.16 -18.40
CA PRO A 112 -8.36 -7.93 -19.15
C PRO A 112 -9.26 -6.91 -18.44
N HIS A 113 -9.32 -5.69 -19.00
CA HIS A 113 -10.23 -4.62 -18.60
C HIS A 113 -10.11 -4.15 -17.14
N CYS A 114 -8.97 -4.38 -16.51
CA CYS A 114 -8.72 -3.95 -15.13
C CYS A 114 -8.04 -2.58 -15.08
N THR A 115 -8.21 -1.88 -13.97
CA THR A 115 -7.64 -0.54 -13.78
C THR A 115 -6.94 -0.40 -12.44
N THR A 116 -5.80 0.30 -12.44
CA THR A 116 -5.02 0.61 -11.24
C THR A 116 -4.52 2.03 -11.28
N ASP A 117 -4.72 2.74 -10.17
CA ASP A 117 -4.13 4.05 -9.91
C ASP A 117 -3.37 3.97 -8.58
N GLU A 118 -2.04 3.96 -8.66
CA GLU A 118 -1.15 3.89 -7.51
C GLU A 118 -0.45 5.24 -7.29
N THR A 119 -0.66 5.86 -6.13
CA THR A 119 -0.08 7.15 -5.79
C THR A 119 0.55 7.13 -4.40
N PHE A 120 1.88 7.29 -4.35
CA PHE A 120 2.61 7.46 -3.10
C PHE A 120 3.27 8.84 -3.00
N ARG A 121 3.18 9.46 -1.83
CA ARG A 121 3.78 10.78 -1.54
C ARG A 121 4.63 10.71 -0.27
N GLY A 122 5.90 11.09 -0.42
CA GLY A 122 6.87 11.11 0.67
C GLY A 122 7.26 12.51 1.11
N ILE A 123 7.38 12.75 2.41
CA ILE A 123 8.09 13.90 2.98
C ILE A 123 9.16 13.36 3.93
N ILE A 124 10.43 13.63 3.60
CA ILE A 124 11.58 13.02 4.28
C ILE A 124 12.52 14.12 4.78
N GLY A 125 12.69 14.19 6.10
CA GLY A 125 13.58 15.13 6.77
C GLY A 125 14.78 14.49 7.46
N ASP A 126 15.65 15.34 7.98
CA ASP A 126 16.85 14.97 8.74
C ASP A 126 17.74 13.95 8.02
N LYS A 127 17.98 12.77 8.62
CA LYS A 127 18.78 11.66 8.08
C LYS A 127 17.91 10.43 7.79
N ALA A 128 16.60 10.62 7.70
CA ALA A 128 15.66 9.54 7.50
C ALA A 128 15.79 8.96 6.09
N ARG A 129 15.33 7.71 5.93
CA ARG A 129 15.44 6.98 4.66
C ARG A 129 14.10 6.41 4.25
N ALA A 130 13.68 6.73 3.04
CA ALA A 130 12.50 6.13 2.43
C ALA A 130 12.92 5.29 1.23
N VAL A 131 12.39 4.07 1.17
CA VAL A 131 12.45 3.19 0.02
C VAL A 131 11.03 2.97 -0.49
N PHE A 132 10.85 3.15 -1.79
CA PHE A 132 9.62 2.78 -2.48
C PHE A 132 10.01 1.95 -3.70
N ASN A 133 9.52 0.72 -3.76
CA ASN A 133 9.71 -0.19 -4.88
C ASN A 133 8.35 -0.66 -5.37
N GLY A 134 7.88 -0.07 -6.46
CA GLY A 134 6.60 -0.45 -7.04
C GLY A 134 6.77 -1.21 -8.35
N ARG A 135 6.02 -2.31 -8.47
CA ARG A 135 5.94 -3.14 -9.66
C ARG A 135 4.47 -3.31 -10.07
N ILE A 136 4.17 -2.97 -11.31
CA ILE A 136 2.92 -3.36 -11.97
C ILE A 136 3.28 -4.35 -13.10
N HIS A 137 2.65 -5.50 -13.09
CA HIS A 137 2.84 -6.52 -14.12
C HIS A 137 1.53 -6.82 -14.82
N ILE A 138 1.54 -6.68 -16.15
CA ILE A 138 0.39 -6.89 -17.01
C ILE A 138 0.63 -8.17 -17.79
N HIS A 139 -0.20 -9.19 -17.53
CA HIS A 139 -0.09 -10.47 -18.21
C HIS A 139 -0.43 -10.35 -19.71
N PRO A 140 0.09 -11.24 -20.58
CA PRO A 140 -0.14 -11.17 -22.03
C PRO A 140 -1.61 -11.04 -22.46
N ASP A 141 -2.53 -11.72 -21.76
CA ASP A 141 -3.96 -11.74 -22.08
C ASP A 141 -4.78 -10.67 -21.32
N ALA A 142 -4.15 -9.85 -20.49
CA ALA A 142 -4.78 -8.77 -19.72
C ALA A 142 -5.00 -7.50 -20.58
N GLN A 143 -5.60 -7.68 -21.75
CA GLN A 143 -5.87 -6.64 -22.72
C GLN A 143 -6.74 -5.52 -22.14
N LYS A 144 -6.50 -4.29 -22.61
CA LYS A 144 -7.22 -3.09 -22.15
C LYS A 144 -7.06 -2.81 -20.64
N THR A 145 -5.93 -3.22 -20.07
CA THR A 145 -5.50 -2.75 -18.75
C THR A 145 -5.15 -1.27 -18.82
N HIS A 146 -5.57 -0.49 -17.82
CA HIS A 146 -5.08 0.87 -17.60
C HIS A 146 -4.43 0.92 -16.23
N ALA A 147 -3.12 1.16 -16.17
CA ALA A 147 -2.40 1.18 -14.91
C ALA A 147 -1.46 2.38 -14.84
N GLN A 148 -1.49 3.10 -13.73
CA GLN A 148 -0.61 4.24 -13.45
C GLN A 148 0.04 4.09 -12.08
N LEU A 149 1.31 4.47 -12.00
CA LEU A 149 2.06 4.56 -10.76
C LEU A 149 2.74 5.92 -10.69
N SER A 150 2.49 6.64 -9.59
CA SER A 150 3.13 7.92 -9.29
C SER A 150 3.70 7.93 -7.89
N ASN A 151 5.03 7.89 -7.76
CA ASN A 151 5.71 8.21 -6.51
C ASN A 151 6.43 9.56 -6.63
N LYS A 152 6.12 10.49 -5.73
CA LYS A 152 6.75 11.82 -5.67
C LYS A 152 7.14 12.14 -4.24
N ASN A 153 8.40 12.51 -4.04
CA ASN A 153 8.97 12.69 -2.72
C ASN A 153 9.58 14.09 -2.58
N LEU A 154 9.36 14.69 -1.43
CA LEU A 154 9.97 15.95 -1.01
C LEU A 154 11.02 15.67 0.06
N LEU A 155 12.27 16.02 -0.23
CA LEU A 155 13.34 16.04 0.75
C LEU A 155 13.37 17.42 1.40
N THR A 156 13.28 17.47 2.73
CA THR A 156 13.26 18.73 3.50
C THR A 156 14.58 18.99 4.23
N SER A 157 15.58 18.14 4.02
CA SER A 157 16.95 18.28 4.51
C SER A 157 17.94 18.10 3.36
N ALA A 158 19.15 18.65 3.52
CA ALA A 158 20.24 18.53 2.55
C ALA A 158 21.05 17.23 2.72
N THR A 159 20.78 16.46 3.77
CA THR A 159 21.45 15.20 4.11
C THR A 159 20.66 13.98 3.69
#